data_AF-A0A6L9ZZA9-F1
#
_entry.id   AF-A0A6L9ZZA9-F1
#
_cell.length_a   1.000
_cell.length_b   1.000
_cell.length_c   1.000
_cell.angle_alpha   90.00
_cell.angle_beta   90.00
_cell.angle_gamma   90.00
#
_symmetry.space_group_name_H-M   'P 1'
#
loop_
_entity.id
_entity.type
_entity.pdbx_description
1 polymer ?
#
loop_
_entity_poly.entity_id
_entity_poly.type
_entity_poly.pdbx_seq_one_letter_code
_entity_poly.pdbx_strand_id
1 'polypeptide(L)'
;MISVIYSDEFLEHKTGMLHPERPERLTAIVKTLHTFPHNGQLQWRSPTPVEQRHSSLMTLLEKVHSRNHIQAVAEIANQGGGYLDGDTPVSAKSYDVALLAISAWLDGVDQVLTNANPAFVLARPPGHHAESQRGMGFCLF
;
A
#
# COMPACT_ATOMS: atom_id res chain seq x y z
N MET A 1 -16.11 7.11 -15.73
CA MET A 1 -15.74 7.47 -14.35
C MET A 1 -14.39 6.84 -14.05
N ILE A 2 -13.51 7.55 -13.36
CA ILE A 2 -12.20 7.03 -12.95
C ILE A 2 -12.38 6.37 -11.58
N SER A 3 -11.95 5.12 -11.43
CA SER A 3 -11.99 4.47 -10.11
C SER A 3 -10.86 5.02 -9.24
N VAL A 4 -11.16 5.44 -8.02
CA VAL A 4 -10.18 5.81 -7.01
C VAL A 4 -10.22 4.76 -5.91
N ILE A 5 -9.12 4.03 -5.73
CA ILE A 5 -9.03 2.93 -4.75
C ILE A 5 -8.28 3.44 -3.53
N TYR A 6 -8.94 3.45 -2.37
CA TYR A 6 -8.44 4.04 -1.13
C TYR A 6 -9.07 3.39 0.11
N SER A 7 -8.29 3.27 1.21
CA SER A 7 -8.77 2.96 2.56
C SER A 7 -8.03 3.83 3.58
N ASP A 8 -8.73 4.25 4.64
CA ASP A 8 -8.11 4.93 5.78
C ASP A 8 -7.11 4.01 6.52
N GLU A 9 -7.19 2.69 6.32
CA GLU A 9 -6.21 1.74 6.88
C GLU A 9 -4.78 2.02 6.41
N PHE A 10 -4.58 2.64 5.24
CA PHE A 10 -3.27 3.07 4.77
C PHE A 10 -2.60 4.12 5.66
N LEU A 11 -3.39 4.80 6.49
CA LEU A 11 -2.90 5.77 7.46
C LEU A 11 -2.25 5.07 8.66
N GLU A 12 -2.46 3.78 8.87
CA GLU A 12 -1.97 3.02 10.03
C GLU A 12 -0.51 2.57 9.89
N HIS A 13 0.08 2.66 8.70
CA HIS A 13 1.53 2.57 8.53
C HIS A 13 2.23 3.80 9.16
N LYS A 14 2.53 3.79 10.46
CA LYS A 14 3.17 4.96 11.09
C LYS A 14 4.68 4.91 10.89
N THR A 15 5.27 6.01 10.43
CA THR A 15 6.70 6.10 10.07
C THR A 15 7.52 6.93 11.05
N GLY A 16 6.87 7.43 12.10
CA GLY A 16 7.50 8.26 13.13
C GLY A 16 7.40 9.76 12.85
N MET A 17 7.87 10.53 13.82
CA MET A 17 7.78 11.99 13.81
C MET A 17 8.71 12.59 12.74
N LEU A 18 8.21 13.57 11.98
CA LEU A 18 8.93 14.27 10.90
C LEU A 18 9.34 13.42 9.68
N HIS A 19 8.97 12.14 9.62
CA HIS A 19 9.25 11.32 8.45
C HIS A 19 8.49 11.86 7.21
N PRO A 20 9.14 12.01 6.04
CA PRO A 20 8.49 12.60 4.86
C PRO A 20 7.42 11.68 4.27
N GLU A 21 7.64 10.37 4.29
CA GLU A 21 6.62 9.37 3.96
C GLU A 21 5.69 9.23 5.18
N ARG A 22 4.51 9.88 5.15
CA ARG A 22 3.61 9.99 6.30
C ARG A 22 2.13 9.96 5.89
N PRO A 23 1.20 9.60 6.80
CA PRO A 23 -0.24 9.51 6.51
C PRO A 23 -0.84 10.77 5.87
N GLU A 24 -0.33 11.94 6.24
CA GLU A 24 -0.81 13.23 5.75
C GLU A 24 -0.65 13.42 4.24
N ARG A 25 0.26 12.66 3.60
CA ARG A 25 0.37 12.64 2.14
C ARG A 25 -0.92 12.14 1.49
N LEU A 26 -1.50 11.07 2.02
CA LEU A 26 -2.75 10.51 1.50
C LEU A 26 -3.95 11.38 1.89
N THR A 27 -4.05 11.83 3.14
CA THR A 27 -5.20 12.65 3.56
C THR A 27 -5.27 13.97 2.81
N ALA A 28 -4.13 14.58 2.47
CA ALA A 28 -4.09 15.77 1.63
C ALA A 28 -4.66 15.52 0.22
N ILE A 29 -4.30 14.39 -0.41
CA ILE A 29 -4.82 14.00 -1.72
C ILE A 29 -6.33 13.73 -1.64
N VAL A 30 -6.75 12.92 -0.68
CA VAL A 30 -8.16 12.53 -0.48
C VAL A 30 -9.05 13.74 -0.25
N LYS A 31 -8.65 14.64 0.67
CA LYS A 31 -9.35 15.90 0.92
C LYS A 31 -9.48 16.74 -0.36
N THR A 32 -8.39 16.86 -1.11
CA THR A 32 -8.38 17.63 -2.37
C THR A 32 -9.32 17.05 -3.41
N LEU A 33 -9.31 15.72 -3.59
CA LEU A 33 -10.18 15.02 -4.54
C LEU A 33 -11.66 15.10 -4.15
N HIS A 34 -11.98 15.09 -2.86
CA HIS A 34 -13.37 15.30 -2.41
C HIS A 34 -13.88 16.71 -2.70
N THR A 35 -13.01 17.73 -2.68
CA THR A 35 -13.39 19.11 -3.03
C THR A 35 -13.16 19.47 -4.50
N PHE A 36 -12.67 18.52 -5.30
CA PHE A 36 -12.39 18.74 -6.71
C PHE A 36 -13.69 19.01 -7.49
N PRO A 37 -13.77 20.05 -8.36
CA PRO A 37 -15.02 20.41 -9.06
C PRO A 37 -15.68 19.28 -9.86
N HIS A 38 -14.91 18.28 -10.29
CA HIS A 38 -15.41 17.12 -11.02
C HIS A 38 -15.37 15.82 -10.19
N ASN A 39 -15.47 15.90 -8.85
CA ASN A 39 -15.47 14.72 -7.98
C ASN A 39 -16.55 13.69 -8.36
N GLY A 40 -17.67 14.10 -8.98
CA GLY A 40 -18.72 13.21 -9.46
C GLY A 40 -18.29 12.31 -10.63
N GLN A 41 -17.11 12.54 -11.21
CA GLN A 41 -16.49 11.65 -12.19
C GLN A 41 -15.59 10.59 -11.54
N LEU A 42 -15.34 10.71 -10.23
CA LEU A 42 -14.53 9.78 -9.44
C LEU A 42 -15.45 8.75 -8.76
N GLN A 43 -15.14 7.47 -8.94
CA GLN A 43 -15.81 6.38 -8.25
C GLN A 43 -14.89 5.84 -7.15
N TRP A 44 -15.19 6.20 -5.90
CA TRP A 44 -14.45 5.72 -4.74
C TRP A 44 -14.73 4.24 -4.46
N ARG A 45 -13.68 3.47 -4.22
CA ARG A 45 -13.72 2.05 -3.91
C ARG A 45 -12.74 1.74 -2.79
N SER A 46 -13.14 0.86 -1.88
CA SER A 46 -12.21 0.25 -0.93
C SER A 46 -11.40 -0.86 -1.63
N PRO A 47 -10.15 -1.09 -1.22
CA PRO A 47 -9.41 -2.28 -1.64
C PRO A 47 -10.16 -3.55 -1.23
N THR A 48 -9.98 -4.61 -2.00
CA THR A 48 -10.40 -5.96 -1.62
C THR A 48 -9.68 -6.36 -0.33
N PRO A 49 -10.39 -6.80 0.72
CA PRO A 49 -9.76 -7.28 1.95
C PRO A 49 -8.74 -8.37 1.68
N VAL A 50 -7.60 -8.33 2.38
CA VAL A 50 -6.47 -9.24 2.13
C VAL A 50 -6.91 -10.69 2.26
N GLU A 51 -7.81 -11.01 3.19
CA GLU A 51 -8.32 -12.36 3.45
C GLU A 51 -9.02 -12.96 2.22
N GLN A 52 -9.67 -12.13 1.40
CA GLN A 52 -10.41 -12.59 0.22
C GLN A 52 -9.49 -12.98 -0.95
N ARG A 53 -8.21 -12.57 -0.92
CA ARG A 53 -7.22 -12.92 -1.94
C ARG A 53 -5.86 -13.35 -1.37
N HIS A 54 -5.81 -13.72 -0.10
CA HIS A 54 -4.55 -13.94 0.61
C HIS A 54 -3.66 -14.95 -0.11
N SER A 55 -4.22 -16.09 -0.53
CA SER A 55 -3.44 -17.13 -1.22
C SER A 55 -2.84 -16.65 -2.54
N SER A 56 -3.60 -15.95 -3.38
CA SER A 56 -3.10 -15.46 -4.67
C SER A 56 -2.14 -14.28 -4.49
N LEU A 57 -2.41 -13.39 -3.55
CA LEU A 57 -1.55 -12.27 -3.19
C LEU A 57 -0.19 -12.76 -2.70
N MET A 58 -0.15 -13.69 -1.74
CA MET A 58 1.11 -14.25 -1.24
C MET A 58 1.89 -14.97 -2.34
N THR A 59 1.19 -15.69 -3.24
CA THR A 59 1.83 -16.31 -4.41
C THR A 59 2.48 -15.28 -5.32
N LEU A 60 1.86 -14.11 -5.53
CA LEU A 60 2.45 -13.03 -6.33
C LEU A 60 3.59 -12.34 -5.60
N LEU A 61 3.45 -12.12 -4.30
CA LEU A 61 4.49 -11.50 -3.47
C LEU A 61 5.77 -12.35 -3.47
N GLU A 62 5.64 -13.67 -3.32
CA GLU A 62 6.77 -14.62 -3.37
C GLU A 62 7.42 -14.74 -4.76
N LYS A 63 6.77 -14.27 -5.83
CA LYS A 63 7.40 -14.18 -7.16
C LYS A 63 8.32 -12.98 -7.31
N VAL A 64 8.11 -11.92 -6.53
CA VAL A 64 8.88 -10.68 -6.60
C VAL A 64 9.92 -10.65 -5.48
N HIS A 65 9.55 -11.04 -4.26
CA HIS A 65 10.41 -11.03 -3.10
C HIS A 65 10.69 -12.42 -2.54
N SER A 66 11.88 -12.59 -1.98
CA SER A 66 12.25 -13.78 -1.22
C SER A 66 11.39 -13.93 0.03
N ARG A 67 11.11 -15.19 0.39
CA ARG A 67 10.41 -15.53 1.65
C ARG A 67 11.09 -14.94 2.89
N ASN A 68 12.42 -14.90 2.89
CA ASN A 68 13.19 -14.33 3.99
C ASN A 68 12.91 -12.83 4.16
N HIS A 69 12.84 -12.06 3.06
CA HIS A 69 12.50 -10.64 3.12
C HIS A 69 11.07 -10.43 3.63
N ILE A 70 10.10 -11.16 3.08
CA ILE A 70 8.70 -11.09 3.51
C ILE A 70 8.57 -11.38 5.02
N GLN A 71 9.23 -12.44 5.47
CA GLN A 71 9.24 -12.83 6.88
C GLN A 71 9.92 -11.77 7.76
N ALA A 72 11.04 -11.18 7.33
CA ALA A 72 11.72 -10.14 8.08
C ALA A 72 10.82 -8.90 8.28
N VAL A 73 10.09 -8.46 7.25
CA VAL A 73 9.13 -7.35 7.38
C VAL A 73 8.03 -7.69 8.39
N ALA A 74 7.48 -8.91 8.32
CA ALA A 74 6.46 -9.38 9.26
C ALA A 74 6.98 -9.45 10.70
N GLU A 75 8.19 -9.96 10.90
CA GLU A 75 8.82 -10.09 12.22
C GLU A 75 9.08 -8.73 12.87
N ILE A 76 9.62 -7.76 12.11
CA ILE A 76 9.83 -6.39 12.61
C ILE A 76 8.50 -5.76 13.03
N ALA A 77 7.44 -5.91 12.21
CA ALA A 77 6.11 -5.40 12.57
C ALA A 77 5.58 -6.08 13.84
N ASN A 78 5.66 -7.42 13.93
CA ASN A 78 5.17 -8.19 15.08
C ASN A 78 5.91 -7.86 16.40
N GLN A 79 7.15 -7.40 16.32
CA GLN A 79 7.94 -6.94 17.48
C GLN A 79 7.63 -5.50 17.90
N GLY A 80 6.67 -4.84 17.23
CA GLY A 80 6.21 -3.49 17.54
C GLY A 80 6.74 -2.41 16.57
N GLY A 81 7.61 -2.80 15.64
CA GLY A 81 8.22 -1.90 14.66
C GLY A 81 9.75 -1.90 14.72
N GLY A 82 10.35 -1.05 13.88
CA GLY A 82 11.78 -0.97 13.68
C GLY A 82 12.09 -0.34 12.33
N TYR A 83 13.18 -0.78 11.71
CA TYR A 83 13.65 -0.23 10.45
C TYR A 83 14.19 -1.37 9.56
N LEU A 84 13.88 -1.33 8.26
CA LEU A 84 14.49 -2.23 7.27
C LEU A 84 15.87 -1.73 6.85
N ASP A 85 16.06 -0.41 6.83
CA ASP A 85 17.32 0.26 6.62
C ASP A 85 17.33 1.65 7.28
N GLY A 86 18.27 2.53 6.93
CA GLY A 86 18.41 3.83 7.58
C GLY A 86 17.21 4.77 7.44
N ASP A 87 16.34 4.56 6.45
CA ASP A 87 15.22 5.47 6.15
C ASP A 87 13.87 4.77 5.96
N THR A 88 13.79 3.45 6.07
CA THR A 88 12.56 2.69 5.83
C THR A 88 11.96 2.14 7.14
N PRO A 89 11.17 2.93 7.88
CA PRO A 89 10.56 2.52 9.13
C PRO A 89 9.43 1.51 8.93
N VAL A 90 9.31 0.60 9.89
CA VAL A 90 8.23 -0.38 10.02
C VAL A 90 7.57 -0.15 11.38
N SER A 91 6.25 -0.20 11.43
CA SER A 91 5.41 -0.10 12.62
C SER A 91 4.61 -1.39 12.78
N ALA A 92 3.96 -1.55 13.93
CA ALA A 92 3.15 -2.73 14.21
C ALA A 92 2.10 -3.08 13.15
N LYS A 93 1.59 -2.09 12.40
CA LYS A 93 0.59 -2.28 11.34
C LYS A 93 1.18 -2.31 9.92
N SER A 94 2.46 -2.05 9.76
CA SER A 94 3.06 -1.86 8.43
C SER A 94 2.97 -3.08 7.54
N TYR A 95 3.14 -4.28 8.07
CA TYR A 95 3.07 -5.51 7.28
C TYR A 95 1.66 -5.69 6.68
N ASP A 96 0.63 -5.68 7.53
CA ASP A 96 -0.77 -5.81 7.11
C ASP A 96 -1.17 -4.72 6.11
N VAL A 97 -0.77 -3.47 6.39
CA VAL A 97 -1.07 -2.31 5.54
C VAL A 97 -0.35 -2.41 4.19
N ALA A 98 0.88 -2.94 4.13
CA ALA A 98 1.59 -3.17 2.89
C ALA A 98 0.93 -4.27 2.05
N LEU A 99 0.41 -5.34 2.67
CA LEU A 99 -0.39 -6.35 1.97
C LEU A 99 -1.70 -5.75 1.42
N LEU A 100 -2.36 -4.89 2.17
CA LEU A 100 -3.54 -4.16 1.68
C LEU A 100 -3.19 -3.22 0.52
N ALA A 101 -2.02 -2.58 0.55
CA ALA A 101 -1.54 -1.72 -0.54
C ALA A 101 -1.32 -2.53 -1.83
N ILE A 102 -0.72 -3.72 -1.73
CA ILE A 102 -0.60 -4.66 -2.86
C ILE A 102 -1.99 -5.07 -3.36
N SER A 103 -2.92 -5.40 -2.46
CA SER A 103 -4.30 -5.74 -2.83
C SER A 103 -4.96 -4.60 -3.64
N ALA A 104 -4.81 -3.35 -3.22
CA ALA A 104 -5.34 -2.20 -3.92
C ALA A 104 -4.73 -2.01 -5.33
N TRP A 105 -3.44 -2.29 -5.49
CA TRP A 105 -2.80 -2.29 -6.81
C TRP A 105 -3.34 -3.39 -7.72
N LEU A 106 -3.57 -4.60 -7.19
CA LEU A 106 -4.19 -5.69 -7.93
C LEU A 106 -5.63 -5.34 -8.35
N ASP A 107 -6.42 -4.71 -7.47
CA ASP A 107 -7.75 -4.20 -7.84
C ASP A 107 -7.70 -3.19 -8.99
N GLY A 108 -6.71 -2.30 -8.98
CA GLY A 108 -6.49 -1.33 -10.05
C GLY A 108 -6.20 -2.01 -11.39
N VAL A 109 -5.33 -3.03 -11.38
CA VAL A 109 -5.01 -3.83 -12.57
C VAL A 109 -6.24 -4.58 -13.07
N ASP A 110 -6.95 -5.29 -12.19
CA ASP A 110 -8.16 -6.04 -12.53
C ASP A 110 -9.22 -5.12 -13.14
N GLN A 111 -9.37 -3.91 -12.61
CA GLN A 111 -10.31 -2.92 -13.12
C GLN A 111 -9.95 -2.46 -14.55
N VAL A 112 -8.67 -2.19 -14.80
CA VAL A 112 -8.19 -1.79 -16.13
C VAL A 112 -8.39 -2.92 -17.13
N LEU A 113 -8.00 -4.15 -16.77
CA LEU A 113 -8.13 -5.31 -17.66
C LEU A 113 -9.58 -5.67 -17.96
N THR A 114 -10.47 -5.56 -16.97
CA THR A 114 -11.89 -5.95 -17.13
C THR A 114 -12.70 -4.88 -17.86
N ASN A 115 -12.50 -3.61 -17.51
CA ASN A 115 -13.40 -2.53 -17.92
C ASN A 115 -12.77 -1.54 -18.90
N ALA A 116 -11.50 -1.72 -19.27
CA ALA A 116 -10.73 -0.82 -20.13
C ALA A 116 -10.73 0.65 -19.66
N ASN A 117 -10.99 0.88 -18.36
CA ASN A 117 -11.07 2.20 -17.75
C ASN A 117 -9.87 2.39 -16.81
N PRO A 118 -9.27 3.59 -16.79
CA PRO A 118 -8.17 3.87 -15.87
C PRO A 118 -8.61 3.81 -14.40
N ALA A 119 -7.69 3.38 -13.55
CA ALA A 119 -7.83 3.37 -12.10
C ALA A 119 -6.71 4.20 -11.47
N PHE A 120 -7.03 4.89 -10.37
CA PHE A 120 -6.09 5.63 -9.56
C PHE A 120 -6.01 4.99 -8.17
N VAL A 121 -4.88 4.36 -7.87
CA VAL A 121 -4.66 3.64 -6.61
C VAL A 121 -3.93 4.56 -5.64
N LEU A 122 -4.60 4.93 -4.55
CA LEU A 122 -4.07 5.77 -3.48
C LEU A 122 -3.62 4.89 -2.30
N ALA A 123 -2.56 4.11 -2.54
CA ALA A 123 -2.02 3.18 -1.56
C ALA A 123 -0.75 3.72 -0.87
N ARG A 124 -0.52 3.25 0.36
CA ARG A 124 0.67 3.50 1.17
C ARG A 124 0.89 2.30 2.11
N PRO A 125 2.13 1.85 2.37
CA PRO A 125 3.44 2.38 1.91
C PRO A 125 3.66 2.33 0.38
N PRO A 126 4.63 3.09 -0.17
CA PRO A 126 5.06 2.96 -1.55
C PRO A 126 5.80 1.62 -1.79
N GLY A 127 6.11 1.29 -3.06
CA GLY A 127 6.75 0.01 -3.40
C GLY A 127 7.92 0.02 -4.39
N HIS A 128 8.04 1.01 -5.28
CA HIS A 128 8.95 0.93 -6.44
C HIS A 128 10.47 0.87 -6.15
N HIS A 129 10.89 1.07 -4.90
CA HIS A 129 12.29 0.93 -4.48
C HIS A 129 12.59 -0.42 -3.80
N ALA A 130 11.58 -1.22 -3.48
CA ALA A 130 11.79 -2.52 -2.86
C ALA A 130 12.39 -3.50 -3.87
N GLU A 131 13.49 -4.13 -3.49
CA GLU A 131 14.14 -5.18 -4.25
C GLU A 131 13.65 -6.56 -3.79
N SER A 132 14.06 -7.61 -4.49
CA SER A 132 13.65 -8.98 -4.17
C SER A 132 14.03 -9.42 -2.74
N GLN A 133 15.12 -8.90 -2.18
CA GLN A 133 15.61 -9.30 -0.86
C GLN A 133 15.75 -8.14 0.13
N ARG A 134 15.25 -6.94 -0.22
CA ARG A 134 15.51 -5.73 0.56
C ARG A 134 14.42 -4.68 0.37
N GLY A 135 13.94 -4.11 1.48
CA GLY A 135 13.16 -2.88 1.48
C GLY A 135 14.09 -1.68 1.67
N MET A 136 13.82 -0.58 0.94
CA MET A 136 14.59 0.66 0.99
C MET A 136 13.78 1.82 0.42
N GLY A 137 14.18 3.07 0.67
CA GLY A 137 13.52 4.23 0.09
C GLY A 137 12.04 4.28 0.46
N PHE A 138 11.73 3.97 1.72
CA PHE A 138 10.38 3.89 2.31
C PHE A 138 9.51 2.72 1.80
N CYS A 139 10.03 1.88 0.90
CA CYS A 139 9.28 0.80 0.26
C CYS A 139 9.52 -0.53 0.98
N LEU A 140 8.43 -1.21 1.36
CA LEU A 140 8.48 -2.50 2.05
C LEU A 140 8.47 -3.68 1.05
N PHE A 141 7.58 -3.60 0.06
CA PHE A 141 7.35 -4.55 -1.02
C PHE A 141 7.12 -3.80 -2.33
#